data_AF-A0A158S7A8-F1
#
_entry.id   AF-A0A158S7A8-F1
#
_cell.length_a   1.000
_cell.length_b   1.000
_cell.length_c   1.000
_cell.angle_alpha   90.00
_cell.angle_beta   90.00
_cell.angle_gamma   90.00
#
_symmetry.space_group_name_H-M   'P 1'
#
loop_
_entity.id
_entity.type
_entity.pdbx_description
1 polymer ?
#
loop_
_entity_poly.entity_id
_entity_poly.type
_entity_poly.pdbx_seq_one_letter_code
_entity_poly.pdbx_strand_id
1 'polypeptide(L)'
;MATMNISLPDPMKQWVEAQADTGRYSNASDYVRDLIRRDQERADKIAAMQRLVDDARAGGLSDETMADIRARAISQAGLQA
;
A
#
# COMPACT_ATOMS: atom_id res chain seq x y z
N MET A 1 24.26 9.44 6.49
CA MET A 1 23.35 8.28 6.57
C MET A 1 23.62 7.54 7.86
N ALA A 2 22.58 7.03 8.52
CA ALA A 2 22.76 6.06 9.60
C ALA A 2 23.12 4.69 8.98
N THR A 3 24.06 3.97 9.58
CA THR A 3 24.48 2.64 9.14
C THR A 3 23.76 1.59 9.97
N MET A 4 23.21 0.56 9.32
CA MET A 4 22.59 -0.59 9.95
C MET A 4 23.26 -1.87 9.44
N ASN A 5 23.78 -2.69 10.34
CA ASN A 5 24.40 -3.97 10.00
C ASN A 5 23.36 -5.09 10.14
N ILE A 6 23.25 -5.95 9.13
CA ILE A 6 22.35 -7.10 9.12
C ILE A 6 23.16 -8.34 8.75
N SER A 7 23.07 -9.39 9.56
CA SER A 7 23.62 -10.71 9.22
C SER A 7 22.57 -11.52 8.48
N LEU A 8 22.93 -12.04 7.31
CA LEU A 8 22.09 -12.89 6.48
C LEU A 8 22.75 -14.25 6.29
N PRO A 9 21.98 -15.35 6.25
CA PRO A 9 22.47 -16.63 5.74
C PRO A 9 22.98 -16.50 4.30
N ASP A 10 23.98 -17.31 3.92
CA ASP A 10 24.61 -17.23 2.60
C ASP A 10 23.62 -17.24 1.42
N PRO A 11 22.56 -18.07 1.41
CA PRO A 11 21.59 -18.05 0.31
C PRO A 11 20.85 -16.71 0.18
N MET A 12 20.54 -16.07 1.31
CA MET A 12 19.85 -14.77 1.31
C MET A 12 20.78 -13.64 0.87
N LYS A 13 22.06 -13.70 1.28
CA LYS A 13 23.08 -12.76 0.83
C LYS A 13 23.24 -12.83 -0.69
N GLN A 14 23.43 -14.04 -1.24
CA GLN A 14 23.56 -14.25 -2.68
C GLN A 14 22.34 -13.73 -3.44
N TRP A 15 21.14 -13.95 -2.90
CA TRP A 15 19.92 -13.43 -3.52
C TRP A 15 19.88 -11.90 -3.58
N VAL A 16 20.25 -11.23 -2.48
CA VAL A 16 20.31 -9.77 -2.39
C VAL A 16 21.37 -9.20 -3.34
N GLU A 17 22.54 -9.82 -3.44
CA GLU A 17 23.62 -9.42 -4.35
C GLU A 17 23.17 -9.56 -5.81
N ALA A 18 22.52 -10.67 -6.17
CA ALA A 18 21.99 -10.88 -7.52
C ALA A 18 20.95 -9.82 -7.94
N GLN A 19 20.23 -9.21 -6.99
CA GLN A 19 19.32 -8.10 -7.32
C GLN A 19 20.08 -6.85 -7.75
N ALA A 20 21.25 -6.57 -7.18
CA ALA A 20 22.09 -5.45 -7.59
C ALA A 20 22.67 -5.68 -9.00
N ASP A 21 23.00 -6.92 -9.34
CA ASP A 21 23.56 -7.30 -10.65
C ASP A 21 22.57 -7.12 -11.81
N THR A 22 21.27 -6.96 -11.54
CA THR A 22 20.26 -6.67 -12.57
C THR A 22 20.40 -5.28 -13.20
N GLY A 23 21.22 -4.40 -12.62
CA GLY A 23 21.34 -2.99 -13.03
C GLY A 23 20.21 -2.10 -12.51
N ARG A 24 19.20 -2.67 -11.83
CA ARG A 24 18.10 -1.92 -11.20
C ARG A 24 18.52 -1.21 -9.91
N TYR A 25 19.50 -1.75 -9.19
CA TYR A 25 19.99 -1.22 -7.93
C TYR A 25 21.51 -1.06 -8.01
N SER A 26 22.08 0.01 -7.44
CA SER A 26 23.52 0.22 -7.50
C SER A 26 24.30 -0.63 -6.50
N ASN A 27 23.64 -1.14 -5.45
CA ASN A 27 24.22 -2.07 -4.48
C ASN A 27 23.13 -2.77 -3.64
N ALA A 28 23.53 -3.73 -2.80
CA ALA A 28 22.66 -4.46 -1.88
C ALA A 28 21.88 -3.54 -0.92
N SER A 29 22.50 -2.49 -0.38
CA SER A 29 21.83 -1.55 0.52
C SER A 29 20.72 -0.76 -0.18
N ASP A 30 20.86 -0.47 -1.48
CA ASP A 30 19.83 0.19 -2.28
C ASP A 30 18.60 -0.71 -2.44
N TYR A 31 18.83 -1.99 -2.74
CA TYR A 31 17.76 -2.99 -2.79
C TYR A 31 17.03 -3.11 -1.45
N VAL A 32 17.78 -3.23 -0.34
CA VAL A 32 17.19 -3.33 1.01
C VAL A 32 16.39 -2.08 1.37
N ARG A 33 16.89 -0.87 1.05
CA ARG A 33 16.15 0.38 1.30
C ARG A 33 14.85 0.44 0.49
N ASP A 34 14.85 -0.07 -0.73
CA ASP A 34 13.64 -0.15 -1.55
C ASP A 34 12.64 -1.18 -0.98
N LEU A 35 13.10 -2.33 -0.50
CA LEU A 35 12.23 -3.30 0.20
C LEU A 35 11.57 -2.68 1.43
N ILE A 36 12.33 -1.94 2.24
CA ILE A 36 11.79 -1.26 3.42
C ILE A 36 10.70 -0.26 3.01
N ARG A 37 10.93 0.54 1.96
CA ARG A 37 9.93 1.49 1.45
C ARG A 37 8.67 0.78 1.00
N ARG A 38 8.78 -0.31 0.24
CA ARG A 38 7.63 -1.09 -0.22
C ARG A 38 6.84 -1.70 0.94
N ASP A 39 7.53 -2.15 1.99
CA ASP A 39 6.86 -2.67 3.17
C ASP A 39 6.10 -1.57 3.92
N GLN A 40 6.70 -0.38 4.09
CA GLN A 40 6.02 0.79 4.66
C GLN A 40 4.79 1.18 3.84
N GLU A 41 4.92 1.32 2.52
CA GLU A 41 3.80 1.64 1.63
C GLU A 41 2.68 0.60 1.70
N ARG A 42 3.03 -0.69 1.82
CA ARG A 42 2.05 -1.78 1.98
C ARG A 42 1.33 -1.67 3.32
N ALA A 43 2.08 -1.45 4.40
CA ALA A 43 1.51 -1.28 5.74
C ALA A 43 0.55 -0.08 5.78
N ASP A 44 0.93 1.05 5.19
CA ASP A 44 0.11 2.26 5.11
C ASP A 44 -1.19 2.02 4.33
N LYS A 45 -1.11 1.32 3.19
CA LYS A 45 -2.31 0.95 2.40
C LYS A 45 -3.25 0.04 3.19
N ILE A 46 -2.71 -0.94 3.90
CA ILE A 46 -3.51 -1.84 4.75
C ILE A 46 -4.18 -1.04 5.87
N ALA A 47 -3.43 -0.20 6.58
CA ALA A 47 -3.96 0.63 7.65
C ALA A 47 -5.04 1.60 7.15
N ALA A 48 -4.86 2.20 5.97
CA ALA A 48 -5.86 3.05 5.34
C ALA A 48 -7.16 2.28 5.03
N MET A 49 -7.05 1.09 4.45
CA MET A 49 -8.22 0.25 4.16
C MET A 49 -8.93 -0.20 5.44
N GLN A 50 -8.18 -0.60 6.48
CA GLN A 50 -8.74 -0.98 7.77
C GLN A 50 -9.53 0.16 8.40
N ARG A 51 -9.00 1.39 8.39
CA ARG A 51 -9.75 2.56 8.85
C ARG A 51 -11.06 2.77 8.10
N LEU A 52 -11.05 2.68 6.76
CA LEU A 52 -12.28 2.81 5.97
C LEU A 52 -13.32 1.72 6.31
N VAL A 53 -12.87 0.50 6.57
CA VAL A 53 -13.75 -0.60 6.98
C VAL A 53 -14.30 -0.37 8.39
N ASP A 54 -13.48 0.11 9.31
CA ASP A 54 -13.90 0.40 10.68
C ASP A 54 -14.92 1.55 10.70
N ASP A 55 -14.67 2.62 9.94
CA ASP A 55 -15.61 3.73 9.76
C ASP A 55 -16.94 3.25 9.16
N ALA A 56 -16.89 2.39 8.14
CA ALA A 56 -18.09 1.81 7.52
C ALA A 56 -18.88 0.93 8.50
N ARG A 57 -18.20 0.14 9.33
CA ARG A 57 -18.85 -0.69 10.36
C ARG A 57 -19.49 0.17 11.45
N ALA A 58 -18.81 1.23 11.88
CA ALA A 58 -19.32 2.17 12.86
C ALA A 58 -20.52 2.97 12.34
N GLY A 59 -20.56 3.26 11.02
CA GLY A 59 -21.65 3.98 10.36
C GLY A 59 -22.96 3.21 10.23
N GLY A 60 -22.97 1.90 10.48
CA GLY A 60 -24.16 1.06 10.36
C GLY A 60 -24.54 0.73 8.91
N LEU A 61 -25.63 -0.03 8.75
CA LEU A 61 -26.14 -0.42 7.44
C LEU A 61 -27.04 0.68 6.86
N SER A 62 -26.93 0.92 5.56
CA SER A 62 -27.83 1.80 4.83
C SER A 62 -29.03 1.01 4.30
N ASP A 63 -30.21 1.61 4.40
CA ASP A 63 -31.44 1.13 3.77
C ASP A 63 -31.57 1.63 2.30
N GLU A 64 -30.63 2.46 1.82
CA GLU A 64 -30.64 2.96 0.43
C GLU A 64 -30.50 1.81 -0.57
N THR A 65 -31.37 1.80 -1.58
CA THR A 65 -31.20 0.93 -2.73
C THR A 65 -30.14 1.49 -3.69
N MET A 66 -29.66 0.66 -4.62
CA MET A 66 -28.75 1.12 -5.68
C MET A 66 -29.37 2.23 -6.57
N ALA A 67 -30.70 2.27 -6.68
CA ALA A 67 -31.40 3.33 -7.41
C ALA A 67 -31.32 4.66 -6.64
N ASP A 68 -31.50 4.62 -5.31
CA ASP A 68 -31.40 5.80 -4.43
C ASP A 68 -29.97 6.36 -4.44
N ILE A 69 -28.96 5.47 -4.30
CA ILE A 69 -27.54 5.85 -4.35
C ILE A 69 -27.20 6.51 -5.69
N ARG A 70 -27.70 5.96 -6.80
CA ARG A 70 -27.48 6.53 -8.15
C ARG A 70 -28.14 7.89 -8.30
N ALA A 71 -29.39 8.04 -7.86
CA ALA A 71 -30.11 9.30 -7.94
C ALA A 71 -29.39 10.39 -7.13
N ARG A 72 -28.93 10.05 -5.93
CA ARG A 72 -28.12 10.94 -5.07
C ARG A 72 -26.80 11.33 -5.73
N ALA A 73 -26.08 10.39 -6.32
CA ALA A 73 -24.81 10.67 -7.00
C ALA A 73 -24.97 11.60 -8.21
N ILE A 74 -26.03 11.41 -9.02
CA ILE A 74 -26.34 12.27 -10.17
C ILE A 74 -26.69 13.69 -9.71
N SER A 75 -27.47 13.82 -8.63
CA SER A 75 -27.80 15.11 -8.03
C SER A 75 -26.55 15.84 -7.52
N GLN A 76 -25.65 15.14 -6.81
CA GLN A 76 -24.39 15.70 -6.30
C GLN A 76 -23.42 16.11 -7.42
N ALA A 77 -23.42 15.39 -8.54
CA ALA A 77 -22.60 15.71 -9.70
C ALA A 77 -23.13 16.88 -10.53
N GLY A 78 -24.32 17.42 -10.21
CA GLY A 78 -24.94 18.52 -10.97
C GLY A 78 -25.38 18.11 -12.37
N LEU A 79 -25.61 16.82 -12.61
CA LEU A 79 -25.97 16.25 -13.92
C LEU A 79 -27.49 16.12 -14.11
N GLN A 80 -28.28 16.82 -13.30
CA GLN A 80 -29.73 16.85 -13.48
C GLN A 80 -30.09 17.94 -14.51
N ALA A 81 -30.81 17.54 -15.56
CA ALA A 81 -31.43 18.43 -16.54
C ALA A 81 -32.67 19.12 -15.95
#